data_AF-A0A920SXV2-F1
#
_entry.id   AF-A0A920SXV2-F1
#
_cell.length_a   1.000
_cell.length_b   1.000
_cell.length_c   1.000
_cell.angle_alpha   90.00
_cell.angle_beta   90.00
_cell.angle_gamma   90.00
#
_symmetry.space_group_name_H-M   'P 1'
#
loop_
_entity.id
_entity.type
_entity.pdbx_description
1 polymer ?
#
loop_
_entity_poly.entity_id
_entity_poly.type
_entity_poly.pdbx_seq_one_letter_code
_entity_poly.pdbx_strand_id
1 'polypeptide(L)'
;MGVDNTGIRSGIIGEIGCSWPWTDNEKKSVAASVAAQSETGAPLLIHPGRDEKALIEIVKFIQDEGGDLAARLWLTWISGFTTMKFFVS
;
A
#
# COMPACT_ATOMS: atom_id res chain seq x y z
N MET A 1 -22.78 6.20 4.94
CA MET A 1 -21.41 6.01 4.41
C MET A 1 -21.13 4.52 4.32
N GLY A 2 -20.89 4.04 3.10
CA GLY A 2 -20.60 2.66 2.71
C GLY A 2 -20.30 2.63 1.20
N VAL A 3 -19.93 1.47 0.65
CA VAL A 3 -19.75 1.29 -0.79
C VAL A 3 -21.11 1.36 -1.47
N ASP A 4 -21.26 2.28 -2.42
CA ASP A 4 -22.54 2.63 -3.03
C ASP A 4 -23.63 2.89 -1.98
N ASN A 5 -24.86 2.44 -2.25
CA ASN A 5 -26.01 2.59 -1.36
C ASN A 5 -26.19 1.39 -0.40
N THR A 6 -25.15 0.56 -0.21
CA THR A 6 -25.28 -0.70 0.55
C THR A 6 -25.18 -0.51 2.07
N GLY A 7 -24.53 0.57 2.51
CA GLY A 7 -24.17 0.77 3.92
C GLY A 7 -23.01 -0.12 4.40
N ILE A 8 -22.46 -0.99 3.56
CA ILE A 8 -21.32 -1.85 3.87
C ILE A 8 -20.03 -1.05 3.76
N ARG A 9 -19.12 -1.16 4.73
CA ARG A 9 -17.85 -0.42 4.77
C ARG A 9 -16.68 -1.33 4.42
N SER A 10 -15.70 -0.79 3.71
CA SER A 10 -14.43 -1.46 3.47
C SER A 10 -13.64 -1.65 4.77
N GLY A 11 -12.99 -2.81 4.91
CA GLY A 11 -12.10 -3.11 6.05
C GLY A 11 -10.62 -2.91 5.76
N ILE A 12 -10.25 -2.62 4.51
CA ILE A 12 -8.87 -2.44 4.03
C ILE A 12 -8.84 -1.43 2.89
N ILE A 13 -7.72 -0.72 2.75
CA ILE A 13 -7.43 0.18 1.62
C ILE A 13 -6.59 -0.60 0.62
N GLY A 14 -7.15 -0.92 -0.54
CA GLY A 14 -6.44 -1.64 -1.61
C GLY A 14 -7.36 -2.52 -2.44
N GLU A 15 -6.82 -3.33 -3.35
CA GLU A 15 -5.39 -3.52 -3.69
C GLU A 15 -4.87 -2.40 -4.62
N ILE A 16 -3.85 -1.65 -4.18
CA ILE A 16 -3.28 -0.56 -5.00
C ILE A 16 -2.22 -1.13 -5.94
N GLY A 17 -2.52 -1.12 -7.24
CA GLY A 17 -1.62 -1.56 -8.30
C GLY A 17 -0.49 -0.58 -8.57
N CYS A 18 0.75 -1.05 -8.53
CA CYS A 18 1.93 -0.30 -8.90
C CYS A 18 2.71 -1.06 -9.98
N SER A 19 2.83 -0.48 -11.17
CA SER A 19 3.70 -1.01 -12.22
C SER A 19 5.18 -0.72 -11.94
N TRP A 20 6.06 -1.25 -12.80
CA TRP A 20 7.47 -0.88 -12.82
C TRP A 20 7.95 -0.60 -14.24
N PRO A 21 8.48 0.60 -14.53
CA PRO A 21 8.47 1.79 -13.67
C PRO A 21 7.05 2.31 -13.45
N TRP A 22 6.73 2.67 -12.22
CA TRP A 22 5.50 3.36 -11.86
C TRP A 22 5.34 4.74 -12.51
N THR A 23 4.11 5.02 -12.92
CA THR A 23 3.62 6.29 -13.46
C THR A 23 3.33 7.30 -12.34
N ASP A 24 3.21 8.58 -12.69
CA ASP A 24 2.84 9.63 -11.73
C ASP A 24 1.44 9.41 -11.13
N ASN A 25 0.53 8.81 -11.90
CA ASN A 25 -0.81 8.47 -11.41
C ASN A 25 -0.78 7.36 -10.36
N GLU A 26 0.11 6.36 -10.52
CA GLU A 26 0.27 5.30 -9.51
C GLU A 26 0.88 5.86 -8.22
N LYS A 27 1.88 6.74 -8.31
CA LYS A 27 2.43 7.45 -7.13
C LYS A 27 1.36 8.28 -6.41
N LYS A 28 0.54 9.01 -7.16
CA LYS A 28 -0.60 9.77 -6.62
C LYS A 28 -1.60 8.85 -5.92
N SER A 29 -1.88 7.67 -6.49
CA SER A 29 -2.79 6.70 -5.89
C SER A 29 -2.25 6.14 -4.57
N VAL A 30 -0.95 5.86 -4.49
CA VAL A 30 -0.29 5.44 -3.25
C VAL A 30 -0.36 6.55 -2.20
N ALA A 31 -0.04 7.80 -2.54
CA ALA A 31 -0.11 8.92 -1.58
C ALA A 31 -1.52 9.12 -1.02
N ALA A 32 -2.55 9.08 -1.88
CA ALA A 32 -3.94 9.16 -1.43
C ALA A 32 -4.33 7.99 -0.49
N SER A 33 -3.77 6.80 -0.74
CA SER A 33 -4.01 5.62 0.09
C SER A 33 -3.32 5.72 1.45
N VAL A 34 -2.14 6.34 1.53
CA VAL A 34 -1.44 6.65 2.79
C VAL A 34 -2.21 7.70 3.61
N ALA A 35 -2.74 8.73 2.95
CA ALA A 35 -3.62 9.69 3.62
C ALA A 35 -4.88 9.01 4.19
N ALA A 36 -5.54 8.16 3.41
CA ALA A 36 -6.69 7.39 3.88
C ALA A 36 -6.34 6.43 5.03
N GLN A 37 -5.14 5.82 5.00
CA GLN A 37 -4.65 4.96 6.08
C GLN A 37 -4.55 5.75 7.39
N SER A 38 -4.00 6.97 7.32
CA SER A 38 -3.83 7.85 8.46
C SER A 38 -5.16 8.31 9.06
N GLU A 39 -6.13 8.64 8.21
CA GLU A 39 -7.45 9.11 8.65
C GLU A 39 -8.32 7.99 9.25
N THR A 40 -8.20 6.77 8.73
CA THR A 40 -9.12 5.67 9.07
C THR A 40 -8.51 4.62 10.00
N GLY A 41 -7.18 4.53 10.07
CA GLY A 41 -6.47 3.44 10.73
C GLY A 41 -6.65 2.07 10.05
N ALA A 42 -7.24 2.03 8.85
CA ALA A 42 -7.39 0.79 8.09
C ALA A 42 -6.04 0.31 7.53
N PRO A 43 -5.82 -1.00 7.38
CA PRO A 43 -4.62 -1.52 6.72
C PRO A 43 -4.54 -1.10 5.24
N LEU A 44 -3.32 -1.00 4.72
CA LEU A 44 -2.98 -0.70 3.33
C LEU A 44 -2.46 -1.96 2.63
N LEU A 45 -2.99 -2.26 1.45
CA LEU A 45 -2.59 -3.39 0.60
C LEU A 45 -2.04 -2.88 -0.73
N ILE A 46 -0.78 -3.20 -1.01
CA ILE A 46 -0.06 -2.80 -2.23
C ILE A 46 0.26 -4.03 -3.09
N HIS A 47 0.02 -3.91 -4.39
CA HIS A 47 0.54 -4.82 -5.42
C HIS A 47 1.74 -4.17 -6.11
N PRO A 48 2.98 -4.56 -5.75
CA PRO A 48 4.16 -4.00 -6.38
C PRO A 48 4.40 -4.58 -7.79
N GLY A 49 5.16 -3.84 -8.60
CA GLY A 49 5.71 -4.36 -9.83
C GLY A 49 6.69 -5.52 -9.54
N ARG A 50 6.93 -6.38 -10.54
CA ARG A 50 7.76 -7.59 -10.36
C ARG A 50 9.27 -7.33 -10.25
N ASP A 51 9.72 -6.10 -10.46
CA ASP A 51 11.12 -5.73 -10.32
C ASP A 51 11.49 -5.59 -8.83
N GLU A 52 12.67 -6.06 -8.45
CA GLU A 52 13.16 -6.01 -7.06
C GLU A 52 13.18 -4.61 -6.48
N LYS A 53 13.47 -3.60 -7.31
CA LYS A 53 13.55 -2.20 -6.89
C LYS A 53 12.18 -1.61 -6.64
N ALA A 54 11.14 -2.11 -7.32
CA ALA A 54 9.78 -1.61 -7.16
C ALA A 54 9.34 -1.68 -5.70
N LEU A 55 9.63 -2.80 -5.03
CA LEU A 55 9.26 -2.99 -3.64
C LEU A 55 9.93 -1.96 -2.71
N ILE A 56 11.26 -1.79 -2.83
CA ILE A 56 12.03 -0.89 -1.97
C ILE A 56 11.59 0.56 -2.18
N GLU A 57 11.38 0.96 -3.43
CA GLU A 57 10.92 2.31 -3.76
C GLU A 57 9.53 2.60 -3.22
N ILE A 58 8.59 1.66 -3.34
CA ILE A 58 7.24 1.83 -2.82
C ILE A 58 7.24 1.91 -1.29
N VAL A 59 7.98 1.05 -0.60
CA VAL A 59 8.07 1.08 0.88
C VAL A 59 8.65 2.42 1.35
N LYS A 60 9.73 2.89 0.70
CA LYS A 60 10.34 4.17 1.04
C LYS A 60 9.38 5.34 0.81
N PHE A 61 8.68 5.34 -0.32
CA PHE A 61 7.70 6.37 -0.63
C PHE A 61 6.55 6.39 0.39
N ILE A 62 6.02 5.23 0.77
CA ILE A 62 4.98 5.14 1.82
C ILE A 62 5.51 5.69 3.14
N GLN A 63 6.75 5.39 3.51
CA GLN A 63 7.38 5.92 4.72
C GLN A 63 7.50 7.45 4.67
N ASP A 64 7.97 7.98 3.54
CA ASP A 64 8.17 9.43 3.33
C ASP A 64 6.82 10.18 3.34
N GLU A 65 5.74 9.56 2.87
CA GLU A 65 4.36 10.06 2.97
C GLU A 65 3.73 9.87 4.37
N GLY A 66 4.45 9.26 5.32
CA GLY A 66 4.01 9.09 6.71
C GLY A 66 3.17 7.84 6.99
N GLY A 67 3.18 6.85 6.10
CA GLY A 67 2.44 5.60 6.26
C GLY A 67 2.96 4.71 7.39
N ASP A 68 2.03 4.05 8.08
CA ASP A 68 2.33 3.10 9.15
C ASP A 68 2.76 1.75 8.56
N LEU A 69 4.08 1.55 8.47
CA LEU A 69 4.69 0.33 7.96
C LEU A 69 4.58 -0.87 8.91
N ALA A 70 4.50 -0.62 10.22
CA ALA A 70 4.72 -1.66 11.24
C ALA A 70 3.45 -2.49 11.52
N ALA A 71 2.28 -1.87 11.49
CA ALA A 71 1.03 -2.55 11.81
C ALA A 71 0.10 -2.76 10.60
N ARG A 72 0.36 -2.09 9.47
CA ARG A 72 -0.70 -1.82 8.48
C ARG A 72 -0.28 -1.84 7.02
N LEU A 73 0.84 -2.48 6.64
CA LEU A 73 1.21 -2.68 5.23
C LEU A 73 1.24 -4.16 4.84
N TRP A 74 0.46 -4.51 3.81
CA TRP A 74 0.37 -5.85 3.25
C TRP A 74 0.85 -5.82 1.79
N LEU A 75 1.70 -6.76 1.43
CA LEU A 75 2.28 -6.89 0.09
C LEU A 75 1.82 -8.21 -0.52
N THR A 76 1.27 -8.16 -1.72
CA THR A 76 0.71 -9.33 -2.40
C THR A 76 1.55 -9.75 -3.61
N TRP A 77 1.36 -10.99 -4.07
CA TRP A 77 2.02 -11.61 -5.23
C TRP A 77 3.56 -11.66 -5.20
N ILE A 78 4.15 -11.74 -4.01
CA ILE A 78 5.60 -11.95 -3.81
C ILE A 78 6.02 -13.43 -3.97
N SER A 79 5.51 -14.15 -4.96
CA SER A 79 5.90 -15.55 -5.22
C SER A 79 7.34 -15.62 -5.77
N GLY A 80 8.32 -15.47 -4.89
CA GLY A 80 9.75 -15.38 -5.19
C GLY A 80 10.54 -14.58 -4.14
N PHE A 81 9.89 -13.70 -3.38
CA PHE A 81 10.52 -12.94 -2.31
C PHE A 81 10.05 -13.47 -0.98
N THR A 82 10.97 -14.09 -0.24
CA THR A 82 10.74 -14.51 1.14
C THR A 82 10.22 -13.31 1.93
N THR A 83 9.14 -13.50 2.68
CA THR A 83 8.46 -12.51 3.51
C THR A 83 9.46 -11.61 4.27
N MET A 84 9.76 -10.43 3.73
CA MET A 84 10.44 -9.36 4.47
C MET A 84 9.40 -8.73 5.41
N LYS A 85 9.26 -9.34 6.59
CA LYS A 85 8.64 -8.66 7.74
C LYS A 85 9.61 -7.57 8.16
N PHE A 86 9.34 -6.33 7.75
CA PHE A 86 10.06 -5.17 8.28
C PHE A 86 9.67 -5.00 9.76
N PHE A 87 10.47 -5.58 10.66
CA PHE A 87 10.51 -5.11 12.05
C PHE A 87 11.33 -3.82 12.05
N VAL A 88 10.64 -2.68 12.01
CA VAL A 88 11.25 -1.40 12.32
C VAL A 88 11.17 -1.25 13.84
N SER A 89 12.32 -1.23 14.51
CA SER A 89 12.49 -1.04 15.96
C SER A 89 12.22 0.38 16.39
#